data_AF-A0A7Y9L397-F1
#
_entry.id   AF-A0A7Y9L397-F1
#
_cell.length_a   1.000
_cell.length_b   1.000
_cell.length_c   1.000
_cell.angle_alpha   90.00
_cell.angle_beta   90.00
_cell.angle_gamma   90.00
#
_symmetry.space_group_name_H-M   'P 1'
#
loop_
_entity.id
_entity.type
_entity.pdbx_description
1 polymer ?
#
loop_
_entity_poly.entity_id
_entity_poly.type
_entity_poly.pdbx_seq_one_letter_code
_entity_poly.pdbx_strand_id
1 'polypeptide(L)'
;MTILFDNHQYARRLQDAGMPAALADIHAETTGDIMNELSALNAKVDHYAAETHAKIDTVQFKLDAKIDRSDTSINGRIEEMDTRINGTIEEMDARINGRIEEMDARINGRIEEMDARINGRIEEMDTRINGRIEQVDIRINGKIDQVDIRINGRIDQVEARLEAKIADSRAELIRWVVGVGILQSSLLSALLLKMIPA
;
A
#
# COMPACT_ATOMS: atom_id res chain seq x y z
N MET A 1 73.39 -45.89 -23.53
CA MET A 1 74.52 -46.82 -23.24
C MET A 1 75.10 -47.22 -24.60
N THR A 2 76.35 -46.86 -24.89
CA THR A 2 76.97 -47.21 -26.18
C THR A 2 77.50 -48.64 -26.10
N ILE A 3 76.98 -49.54 -26.92
CA ILE A 3 77.49 -50.90 -27.00
C ILE A 3 78.66 -50.86 -27.99
N LEU A 4 79.88 -51.02 -27.50
CA LEU A 4 81.07 -51.14 -28.33
C LEU A 4 81.08 -52.52 -28.99
N PHE A 5 80.91 -52.53 -30.31
CA PHE A 5 81.00 -53.74 -31.13
C PHE A 5 82.41 -53.85 -31.72
N ASP A 6 83.11 -54.94 -31.39
CA ASP A 6 84.47 -55.21 -31.87
C ASP A 6 84.42 -56.02 -33.17
N ASN A 7 84.56 -55.32 -34.29
CA ASN A 7 84.58 -55.91 -35.64
C ASN A 7 85.67 -56.98 -35.77
N HIS A 8 86.85 -56.78 -35.18
CA HIS A 8 87.98 -57.70 -35.31
C HIS A 8 87.75 -58.98 -34.50
N GLN A 9 87.23 -58.86 -33.28
CA GLN A 9 86.91 -60.02 -32.45
C GLN A 9 85.75 -60.82 -33.06
N TYR A 10 84.75 -60.13 -33.63
CA TYR A 10 83.62 -60.79 -34.30
C TYR A 10 84.04 -61.50 -35.60
N ALA A 11 84.86 -60.87 -36.44
CA ALA A 11 85.42 -61.48 -37.65
C ALA A 11 86.21 -62.78 -37.34
N ARG A 12 87.07 -62.76 -36.31
CA ARG A 12 87.81 -63.96 -35.88
C ARG A 12 86.91 -65.11 -35.49
N ARG A 13 85.83 -64.84 -34.73
CA ARG A 13 84.87 -65.87 -34.31
C ARG A 13 84.13 -66.51 -35.49
N LEU A 14 83.90 -65.77 -36.58
CA LEU A 14 83.29 -66.31 -37.80
C LEU A 14 84.25 -67.17 -38.60
N GLN A 15 85.53 -66.77 -38.67
CA GLN A 15 86.60 -67.56 -39.30
C GLN A 15 86.80 -68.88 -38.55
N ASP A 16 86.82 -68.86 -37.22
CA ASP A 16 86.91 -70.05 -36.37
C ASP A 16 85.69 -70.99 -36.54
N ALA A 17 84.54 -70.46 -36.95
CA ALA A 17 83.32 -71.22 -37.26
C ALA A 17 83.29 -71.77 -38.70
N GLY A 18 84.38 -71.61 -39.48
CA GLY A 18 84.52 -72.16 -40.83
C GLY A 18 84.09 -71.23 -41.97
N MET A 19 83.81 -69.95 -41.70
CA MET A 19 83.52 -68.96 -42.74
C MET A 19 84.81 -68.51 -43.46
N PRO A 20 84.82 -68.37 -44.80
CA PRO A 20 85.97 -67.80 -45.52
C PRO A 20 86.31 -66.39 -45.01
N ALA A 21 87.61 -66.09 -44.86
CA ALA A 21 88.07 -64.83 -44.26
C ALA A 21 87.43 -63.57 -44.87
N ALA A 22 87.36 -63.50 -46.20
CA ALA A 22 86.74 -62.37 -46.90
C ALA A 22 85.24 -62.19 -46.56
N LEU A 23 84.51 -63.30 -46.39
CA LEU A 23 83.09 -63.24 -46.03
C LEU A 23 82.91 -62.89 -44.55
N ALA A 24 83.80 -63.37 -43.68
CA ALA A 24 83.82 -63.04 -42.25
C ALA A 24 84.10 -61.54 -42.00
N ASP A 25 85.02 -60.94 -42.76
CA ASP A 25 85.35 -59.51 -42.67
C ASP A 25 84.18 -58.64 -43.15
N ILE A 26 83.58 -58.96 -44.32
CA ILE A 26 82.39 -58.24 -44.83
C ILE A 26 81.22 -58.35 -43.85
N HIS A 27 80.99 -59.54 -43.27
CA HIS A 27 79.91 -59.73 -42.29
C HIS A 27 80.16 -58.93 -41.01
N ALA A 28 81.41 -58.87 -40.54
CA ALA A 28 81.77 -58.07 -39.38
C ALA A 28 81.65 -56.56 -39.60
N GLU A 29 82.05 -56.08 -40.78
CA GLU A 29 81.86 -54.68 -41.20
C GLU A 29 80.38 -54.32 -41.24
N THR A 30 79.56 -55.11 -41.94
CA THR A 30 78.10 -54.89 -42.05
C THR A 30 77.43 -54.89 -40.67
N THR A 31 77.85 -55.79 -39.77
CA THR A 31 77.29 -55.86 -38.42
C THR A 31 77.72 -54.66 -37.58
N GLY A 32 78.96 -54.19 -37.75
CA GLY A 32 79.47 -52.97 -37.12
C GLY A 32 78.69 -51.73 -37.56
N ASP A 33 78.40 -51.61 -38.86
CA ASP A 33 77.59 -50.51 -39.42
C ASP A 33 76.17 -50.51 -38.84
N ILE A 34 75.51 -51.68 -38.80
CA ILE A 34 74.18 -51.83 -38.15
C ILE A 34 74.25 -51.40 -36.69
N MET A 35 75.32 -51.77 -35.96
CA MET A 35 75.44 -51.43 -34.55
C MET A 35 75.67 -49.93 -34.31
N ASN A 36 76.41 -49.28 -35.21
CA ASN A 36 76.60 -47.84 -35.21
C ASN A 36 75.27 -47.12 -35.49
N GLU A 37 74.50 -47.57 -36.49
CA GLU A 37 73.17 -47.05 -36.78
C GLU A 37 72.19 -47.24 -35.60
N LEU A 38 72.21 -48.43 -34.97
CA LEU A 38 71.39 -48.71 -33.79
C LEU A 38 71.74 -47.80 -32.60
N SER A 39 73.04 -47.56 -32.39
CA SER A 39 73.51 -46.62 -31.36
C SER A 39 73.06 -45.18 -31.65
N ALA A 40 73.13 -44.75 -32.92
CA ALA A 40 72.64 -43.46 -33.35
C ALA A 40 71.11 -43.33 -33.20
N LEU A 41 70.36 -44.40 -33.50
CA LEU A 41 68.91 -44.44 -33.29
C LEU A 41 68.56 -44.36 -31.80
N ASN A 42 69.26 -45.10 -30.94
CA ASN A 42 69.06 -45.01 -29.49
C ASN A 42 69.29 -43.59 -28.97
N ALA A 43 70.35 -42.92 -29.43
CA ALA A 43 70.61 -41.53 -29.06
C ALA A 43 69.49 -40.58 -29.53
N LYS A 44 68.89 -40.80 -30.71
CA LYS A 44 67.72 -40.06 -31.17
C LYS A 44 66.49 -40.33 -30.31
N VAL A 45 66.25 -41.58 -29.90
CA VAL A 45 65.14 -41.94 -29.00
C VAL A 45 65.31 -41.24 -27.65
N ASP A 46 66.50 -41.28 -27.06
CA ASP A 46 66.81 -40.59 -25.81
C ASP A 46 66.60 -39.07 -25.95
N HIS A 47 67.04 -38.50 -27.07
CA HIS A 47 66.84 -37.08 -27.37
C HIS A 47 65.35 -36.71 -27.48
N TYR A 48 64.56 -37.47 -28.24
CA TYR A 48 63.12 -37.21 -28.38
C TYR A 48 62.35 -37.45 -27.08
N ALA A 49 62.75 -38.42 -26.26
CA ALA A 49 62.17 -38.63 -24.94
C ALA A 49 62.41 -37.42 -24.02
N ALA A 50 63.65 -36.92 -23.98
CA ALA A 50 64.00 -35.72 -23.23
C ALA A 50 63.26 -34.47 -23.74
N GLU A 51 63.19 -34.28 -25.06
CA GLU A 51 62.47 -33.15 -25.67
C GLU A 51 60.96 -33.21 -25.37
N THR A 52 60.37 -34.40 -25.42
CA THR A 52 58.96 -34.61 -25.11
C THR A 52 58.66 -34.32 -23.65
N HIS A 53 59.52 -34.77 -22.73
CA HIS A 53 59.37 -34.47 -21.30
C HIS A 53 59.44 -32.97 -21.02
N ALA A 54 60.41 -32.27 -21.61
CA ALA A 54 60.52 -30.82 -21.49
C ALA A 54 59.28 -30.08 -22.05
N LYS A 55 58.68 -30.58 -23.15
CA LYS A 55 57.43 -30.04 -23.68
C LYS A 55 56.25 -30.28 -22.74
N ILE A 56 56.16 -31.46 -22.13
CA ILE A 56 55.12 -31.78 -21.14
C ILE A 56 55.23 -30.84 -19.94
N ASP A 57 56.43 -30.67 -19.37
CA ASP A 57 56.67 -29.77 -18.23
C ASP A 57 56.28 -28.32 -18.57
N THR A 58 56.63 -27.88 -19.78
CA THR A 58 56.26 -26.54 -20.28
C THR A 58 54.74 -26.38 -20.40
N VAL A 59 54.03 -27.40 -20.87
CA VAL A 59 52.56 -27.38 -21.00
C VAL A 59 51.91 -27.38 -19.62
N GLN A 60 52.38 -28.22 -18.69
CA GLN A 60 51.88 -28.26 -17.31
C GLN A 60 52.03 -26.90 -16.65
N PHE A 61 53.23 -26.30 -16.70
CA PHE A 61 53.46 -24.96 -16.14
C PHE A 61 52.53 -23.89 -16.73
N LYS A 62 52.30 -23.94 -18.05
CA LYS A 62 51.37 -22.99 -18.71
C LYS A 62 49.91 -23.21 -18.31
N LEU A 63 49.50 -24.46 -18.08
CA LEU A 63 48.15 -24.80 -17.66
C LEU A 63 47.91 -24.36 -16.22
N ASP A 64 48.83 -24.66 -15.30
CA ASP A 64 48.74 -24.23 -13.90
C ASP A 64 48.63 -22.70 -13.81
N ALA A 65 49.53 -21.98 -14.50
CA ALA A 65 49.47 -20.53 -14.55
C ALA A 65 48.17 -19.97 -15.19
N LYS A 66 47.51 -20.74 -16.08
CA LYS A 66 46.22 -20.33 -16.66
C LYS A 66 45.09 -20.58 -15.68
N ILE A 67 45.11 -21.70 -14.97
CA ILE A 67 44.14 -22.04 -13.92
C ILE A 67 44.20 -20.99 -12.82
N ASP A 68 45.38 -20.66 -12.30
CA ASP A 68 45.54 -19.66 -11.24
C ASP A 68 44.98 -18.28 -11.63
N ARG A 69 45.22 -17.85 -12.88
CA ARG A 69 44.66 -16.60 -13.41
C ARG A 69 43.14 -16.67 -13.55
N SER A 70 42.62 -17.79 -14.02
CA SER A 70 41.18 -18.01 -14.13
C SER A 70 40.51 -17.99 -12.76
N ASP A 71 41.07 -18.66 -11.76
CA ASP A 71 40.55 -18.69 -10.39
C ASP A 71 40.57 -17.30 -9.76
N THR A 72 41.68 -16.57 -9.90
CA THR A 72 41.79 -15.19 -9.44
C THR A 72 40.73 -14.29 -10.10
N SER A 73 40.54 -14.42 -11.41
CA SER A 73 39.56 -13.63 -12.15
C SER A 73 38.11 -13.97 -11.76
N ILE A 74 37.81 -15.25 -11.54
CA ILE A 74 36.47 -15.70 -11.14
C ILE A 74 36.16 -15.19 -9.74
N ASN A 75 37.08 -15.33 -8.78
CA ASN A 75 36.89 -14.86 -7.42
C ASN A 75 36.67 -13.34 -7.37
N GLY A 76 37.47 -12.56 -8.11
CA GLY A 76 37.28 -11.11 -8.18
C GLY A 76 35.91 -10.72 -8.76
N ARG A 77 35.40 -11.46 -9.76
CA ARG A 77 34.06 -11.22 -10.32
C ARG A 77 32.95 -11.59 -9.35
N ILE A 78 33.15 -12.60 -8.51
CA ILE A 78 32.19 -12.98 -7.45
C ILE A 78 32.13 -11.87 -6.41
N GLU A 79 33.26 -11.37 -5.92
CA GLU A 79 33.31 -10.27 -4.94
C GLU A 79 32.67 -8.97 -5.47
N GLU A 80 32.93 -8.63 -6.73
CA GLU A 80 32.30 -7.47 -7.38
C GLU A 80 30.78 -7.65 -7.48
N MET A 81 30.33 -8.86 -7.84
CA MET A 81 28.92 -9.18 -7.93
C MET A 81 28.23 -9.12 -6.57
N ASP A 82 28.84 -9.65 -5.51
CA ASP A 82 28.33 -9.59 -4.14
C ASP A 82 28.21 -8.14 -3.67
N THR A 83 29.23 -7.32 -3.92
CA THR A 83 29.21 -5.89 -3.60
C THR A 83 28.05 -5.18 -4.31
N ARG A 84 27.86 -5.45 -5.60
CA ARG A 84 26.78 -4.85 -6.40
C ARG A 84 25.40 -5.31 -5.95
N ILE A 85 25.24 -6.59 -5.60
CA ILE A 85 23.98 -7.13 -5.08
C ILE A 85 23.64 -6.47 -3.75
N ASN A 86 24.59 -6.38 -2.83
CA ASN A 86 24.37 -5.73 -1.53
C ASN A 86 23.99 -4.25 -1.68
N GLY A 87 24.69 -3.50 -2.55
CA GLY A 87 24.33 -2.11 -2.83
C GLY A 87 22.93 -1.97 -3.43
N THR A 88 22.54 -2.89 -4.33
CA THR A 88 21.17 -2.89 -4.90
C THR A 88 20.11 -3.17 -3.84
N ILE A 89 20.39 -4.06 -2.88
CA ILE A 89 19.47 -4.37 -1.77
C ILE A 89 19.31 -3.14 -0.87
N GLU A 90 20.39 -2.47 -0.49
CA GLU A 90 20.36 -1.25 0.34
C GLU A 90 19.57 -0.12 -0.35
N GLU A 91 19.78 0.11 -1.65
CA GLU A 91 19.01 1.08 -2.44
C GLU A 91 17.52 0.73 -2.50
N MET A 92 17.20 -0.57 -2.65
CA MET A 92 15.81 -1.04 -2.65
C MET A 92 15.14 -0.82 -1.30
N ASP A 93 15.81 -1.13 -0.19
CA ASP A 93 15.30 -0.92 1.16
C ASP A 93 15.06 0.56 1.45
N ALA A 94 16.01 1.43 1.09
CA ALA A 94 15.84 2.88 1.23
C ALA A 94 14.64 3.39 0.44
N ARG A 95 14.45 2.92 -0.80
CA ARG A 95 13.31 3.29 -1.64
C ARG A 95 11.99 2.78 -1.09
N ILE A 96 11.94 1.56 -0.54
CA ILE A 96 10.73 1.00 0.07
C ILE A 96 10.35 1.81 1.31
N ASN A 97 11.31 2.09 2.19
CA ASN A 97 11.06 2.89 3.39
C ASN A 97 10.56 4.30 3.06
N GLY A 98 11.18 4.99 2.09
CA GLY A 98 10.71 6.31 1.65
C GLY A 98 9.28 6.28 1.10
N ARG A 99 8.88 5.22 0.38
CA ARG A 99 7.50 5.05 -0.11
C ARG A 99 6.50 4.78 1.01
N ILE A 100 6.91 4.09 2.07
CA ILE A 100 6.08 3.86 3.26
C ILE A 100 5.84 5.19 3.97
N GLU A 101 6.89 5.97 4.21
CA GLU A 101 6.79 7.30 4.85
C GLU A 101 5.89 8.26 4.06
N GLU A 102 6.03 8.31 2.73
CA GLU A 102 5.17 9.12 1.86
C GLU A 102 3.69 8.67 1.94
N MET A 103 3.46 7.35 1.97
CA MET A 103 2.12 6.80 2.09
C MET A 103 1.47 7.12 3.43
N ASP A 104 2.23 7.03 4.53
CA ASP A 104 1.75 7.37 5.87
C ASP A 104 1.42 8.87 5.97
N ALA A 105 2.28 9.75 5.45
CA ALA A 105 2.01 11.17 5.39
C ALA A 105 0.72 11.49 4.61
N ARG A 106 0.52 10.82 3.47
CA ARG A 106 -0.69 10.99 2.66
C ARG A 106 -1.95 10.46 3.34
N ILE A 107 -1.86 9.35 4.07
CA ILE A 107 -3.00 8.80 4.82
C ILE A 107 -3.37 9.76 5.96
N ASN A 108 -2.40 10.24 6.72
CA ASN A 108 -2.62 11.20 7.81
C ASN A 108 -3.26 12.49 7.29
N GLY A 109 -2.75 13.06 6.20
CA GLY A 109 -3.34 14.26 5.59
C GLY A 109 -4.79 14.05 5.14
N ARG A 110 -5.14 12.86 4.62
CA ARG A 110 -6.53 12.54 4.24
C ARG A 110 -7.45 12.36 5.45
N ILE A 111 -6.93 11.87 6.56
CA ILE A 111 -7.68 11.77 7.83
C ILE A 111 -7.98 13.18 8.34
N GLU A 112 -6.98 14.05 8.40
CA GLU A 112 -7.15 15.45 8.83
C GLU A 112 -8.16 16.21 7.96
N GLU A 113 -8.09 16.06 6.62
CA GLU A 113 -9.06 16.67 5.70
C GLU A 113 -10.49 16.15 5.95
N MET A 114 -10.62 14.84 6.20
CA MET A 114 -11.92 14.22 6.48
C MET A 114 -12.51 14.71 7.80
N ASP A 115 -11.70 14.83 8.84
CA ASP A 115 -12.10 15.35 10.15
C ASP A 115 -12.55 16.81 10.04
N ALA A 116 -11.78 17.65 9.35
CA ALA A 116 -12.15 19.04 9.10
C ALA A 116 -13.50 19.15 8.37
N ARG A 117 -13.72 18.30 7.35
CA ARG A 117 -14.99 18.28 6.60
C ARG A 117 -16.16 17.79 7.44
N ILE A 118 -15.95 16.80 8.31
CA ILE A 118 -17.00 16.30 9.22
C ILE A 118 -17.38 17.39 10.22
N ASN A 119 -16.39 18.05 10.83
CA ASN A 119 -16.63 19.13 11.79
C ASN A 119 -17.38 20.30 11.14
N GLY A 120 -16.98 20.74 9.94
CA GLY A 120 -17.70 21.79 9.21
C GLY A 120 -19.16 21.41 8.91
N ARG A 121 -19.44 20.15 8.56
CA ARG A 121 -20.82 19.69 8.34
C ARG A 121 -21.65 19.65 9.61
N ILE A 122 -21.04 19.36 10.77
CA ILE A 122 -21.70 19.41 12.07
C ILE A 122 -22.08 20.85 12.40
N GLU A 123 -21.15 21.80 12.25
CA GLU A 123 -21.42 23.23 12.49
C GLU A 123 -22.53 23.79 11.59
N GLU A 124 -22.52 23.42 10.30
CA GLU A 124 -23.59 23.78 9.36
C GLU A 124 -24.95 23.18 9.75
N MET A 125 -24.96 21.96 10.27
CA MET A 125 -26.18 21.32 10.77
C MET A 125 -26.71 22.02 12.02
N ASP A 126 -25.84 22.33 12.98
CA ASP A 126 -26.20 23.03 14.21
C ASP A 126 -26.81 24.39 13.91
N THR A 127 -26.17 25.17 13.02
CA THR A 127 -26.69 26.46 12.57
C THR A 127 -28.09 26.33 11.97
N ARG A 128 -28.31 25.31 11.12
CA ARG A 128 -29.60 25.07 10.48
C ARG A 128 -30.67 24.63 11.47
N ILE A 129 -30.32 23.79 12.45
CA ILE A 129 -31.25 23.34 13.49
C ILE A 129 -31.66 24.53 14.36
N ASN A 130 -30.71 25.35 14.80
CA ASN A 130 -30.99 26.56 15.58
C ASN A 130 -31.92 27.52 14.83
N GLY A 131 -31.64 27.79 13.55
CA GLY A 131 -32.52 28.63 12.73
C GLY A 131 -33.94 28.04 12.55
N ARG A 132 -34.07 26.71 12.49
CA ARG A 132 -35.40 26.05 12.44
C ARG A 132 -36.14 26.16 13.78
N ILE A 133 -35.43 26.07 14.90
CA ILE A 133 -36.00 26.25 16.25
C ILE A 133 -36.56 27.68 16.37
N GLU A 134 -35.77 28.70 16.02
CA GLU A 134 -36.21 30.10 16.04
C GLU A 134 -37.47 30.32 15.18
N GLN A 135 -37.52 29.73 13.98
CA GLN A 135 -38.71 29.83 13.12
C GLN A 135 -39.94 29.15 13.73
N VAL A 136 -39.76 28.03 14.44
CA VAL A 136 -40.85 27.36 15.15
C VAL A 136 -41.34 28.25 16.30
N ASP A 137 -40.43 28.84 17.07
CA ASP A 137 -40.77 29.73 18.19
C ASP A 137 -41.58 30.95 17.72
N ILE A 138 -41.14 31.62 16.65
CA ILE A 138 -41.87 32.74 16.03
C ILE A 138 -43.28 32.30 15.62
N ARG A 139 -43.42 31.12 15.00
CA ARG A 139 -44.72 30.61 14.55
C ARG A 139 -45.64 30.27 15.74
N ILE A 140 -45.10 29.70 16.81
CA ILE A 140 -45.87 29.36 18.01
C ILE A 140 -46.34 30.65 18.69
N ASN A 141 -45.46 31.63 18.90
CA ASN A 141 -45.82 32.92 19.49
C ASN A 141 -46.92 33.63 18.68
N GLY A 142 -46.76 33.69 17.35
CA GLY A 142 -47.81 34.28 16.50
C GLY A 142 -49.15 33.53 16.55
N LYS A 143 -49.16 32.21 16.78
CA LYS A 143 -50.39 31.45 17.01
C LYS A 143 -51.01 31.75 18.38
N ILE A 144 -50.19 31.92 19.41
CA ILE A 144 -50.64 32.31 20.75
C ILE A 144 -51.32 33.69 20.68
N ASP A 145 -50.67 34.68 20.06
CA ASP A 145 -51.25 36.02 19.88
C ASP A 145 -52.61 35.98 19.16
N GLN A 146 -52.73 35.15 18.11
CA GLN A 146 -54.00 34.97 17.40
C GLN A 146 -55.10 34.32 18.25
N VAL A 147 -54.72 33.37 19.11
CA VAL A 147 -55.65 32.74 20.06
C VAL A 147 -56.09 33.76 21.10
N ASP A 148 -55.19 34.57 21.64
CA ASP A 148 -55.49 35.60 22.63
C ASP A 148 -56.46 36.65 22.07
N ILE A 149 -56.20 37.15 20.85
CA ILE A 149 -57.11 38.08 20.16
C ILE A 149 -58.51 37.46 20.01
N ARG A 150 -58.58 36.19 19.60
CA ARG A 150 -59.87 35.49 19.41
C ARG A 150 -60.61 35.29 20.72
N ILE A 151 -59.91 34.93 21.81
CA ILE A 151 -60.51 34.75 23.12
C ILE A 151 -61.06 36.08 23.63
N ASN A 152 -60.27 37.16 23.57
CA ASN A 152 -60.71 38.49 24.00
C ASN A 152 -61.95 38.95 23.21
N GLY A 153 -61.94 38.81 21.88
CA GLY A 153 -63.13 39.16 21.08
C GLY A 153 -64.37 38.31 21.40
N ARG A 154 -64.20 37.05 21.82
CA ARG A 154 -65.31 36.22 22.30
C ARG A 154 -65.81 36.67 23.68
N ILE A 155 -64.91 37.10 24.56
CA ILE A 155 -65.27 37.66 25.88
C ILE A 155 -66.10 38.93 25.67
N ASP A 156 -65.62 39.88 24.86
CA ASP A 156 -66.33 41.12 24.54
C ASP A 156 -67.74 40.85 24.00
N GLN A 157 -67.86 39.86 23.09
CA GLN A 157 -69.16 39.46 22.54
C GLN A 157 -70.11 38.87 23.61
N VAL A 158 -69.57 38.09 24.55
CA VAL A 158 -70.34 37.52 25.66
C VAL A 158 -70.79 38.63 26.62
N GLU A 159 -69.91 39.57 26.94
CA GLU A 159 -70.22 40.73 27.79
C GLU A 159 -71.34 41.57 27.18
N ALA A 160 -71.22 41.96 25.90
CA ALA A 160 -72.25 42.72 25.21
C ALA A 160 -73.63 42.01 25.17
N ARG A 161 -73.63 40.67 24.96
CA ARG A 161 -74.86 39.87 25.01
C ARG A 161 -75.47 39.84 26.41
N LEU A 162 -74.65 39.78 27.46
CA LEU A 162 -75.10 39.77 28.83
C LEU A 162 -75.70 41.13 29.22
N GLU A 163 -75.03 42.23 28.86
CA GLU A 163 -75.55 43.59 29.05
C GLU A 163 -76.90 43.79 28.36
N ALA A 164 -77.03 43.34 27.11
CA ALA A 164 -78.29 43.42 26.37
C ALA A 164 -79.42 42.64 27.07
N LYS A 165 -79.15 41.42 27.54
CA LYS A 165 -80.13 40.62 28.30
C LYS A 165 -80.51 41.28 29.63
N ILE A 166 -79.56 41.89 30.33
CA ILE A 166 -79.83 42.63 31.57
C ILE A 166 -80.71 43.85 31.27
N ALA A 167 -80.42 44.60 30.22
CA ALA A 167 -81.21 45.76 29.82
C ALA A 167 -82.65 45.37 29.44
N ASP A 168 -82.80 44.29 28.67
CA ASP A 168 -84.10 43.74 28.28
C ASP A 168 -84.91 43.29 29.51
N SER A 169 -84.28 42.52 30.41
CA SER A 169 -84.88 42.10 31.68
C SER A 169 -85.30 43.29 32.54
N ARG A 170 -84.49 44.35 32.60
CA ARG A 170 -84.84 45.60 33.31
C ARG A 170 -86.04 46.29 32.68
N ALA A 171 -86.12 46.35 31.34
CA ALA A 171 -87.24 46.96 30.64
C ALA A 171 -88.55 46.17 30.86
N GLU A 172 -88.50 44.84 30.83
CA GLU A 172 -89.64 43.98 31.16
C GLU A 172 -90.12 44.20 32.59
N LEU A 173 -89.20 44.24 33.56
CA LEU A 173 -89.52 44.55 34.96
C LEU A 173 -90.18 45.92 35.10
N ILE A 174 -89.66 46.97 34.43
CA ILE A 174 -90.27 48.30 34.46
C ILE A 174 -91.68 48.25 33.89
N ARG A 175 -91.89 47.62 32.72
CA ARG A 175 -93.23 47.49 32.12
C ARG A 175 -94.19 46.77 33.06
N TRP A 176 -93.74 45.69 33.70
CA TRP A 176 -94.55 44.96 34.68
C TRP A 176 -94.90 45.83 35.89
N VAL A 177 -93.92 46.50 36.50
CA VAL A 177 -94.13 47.40 37.66
C VAL A 177 -95.08 48.54 37.31
N VAL A 178 -94.91 49.18 36.16
CA VAL A 178 -95.80 50.25 35.69
C VAL A 178 -97.21 49.71 35.47
N GLY A 179 -97.35 48.53 34.82
CA GLY A 179 -98.64 47.89 34.61
C GLY A 179 -99.38 47.58 35.92
N VAL A 180 -98.67 47.00 36.90
CA VAL A 180 -99.20 46.74 38.24
C VAL A 180 -99.59 48.05 38.95
N GLY A 181 -98.74 49.08 38.86
CA GLY A 181 -99.01 50.38 39.48
C GLY A 181 -100.23 51.10 38.90
N ILE A 182 -100.43 51.04 37.58
CA ILE A 182 -101.64 51.57 36.93
C ILE A 182 -102.87 50.80 37.43
N LEU A 183 -102.85 49.46 37.42
CA LEU A 183 -103.95 48.64 37.91
C LEU A 183 -104.31 48.98 39.37
N GLN A 184 -103.32 49.08 40.26
CA GLN A 184 -103.52 49.47 41.66
C GLN A 184 -104.15 50.87 41.79
N SER A 185 -103.67 51.85 41.00
CA SER A 185 -104.18 53.23 41.03
C SER A 185 -105.62 53.34 40.54
N SER A 186 -105.98 52.58 39.49
CA SER A 186 -107.36 52.47 39.02
C SER A 186 -108.27 51.85 40.08
N LEU A 187 -107.79 50.82 40.77
CA LEU A 187 -108.54 50.16 41.85
C LEU A 187 -108.80 51.12 43.03
N LEU A 188 -107.79 51.86 43.46
CA LEU A 188 -107.90 52.89 44.51
C LEU A 188 -108.87 54.01 44.11
N SER A 189 -108.79 54.50 42.87
CA SER A 189 -109.71 55.52 42.35
C SER A 189 -111.16 55.03 42.34
N ALA A 190 -111.41 53.79 41.93
CA ALA A 190 -112.74 53.20 41.94
C ALA A 190 -113.31 53.03 43.35
N LEU A 191 -112.46 52.65 44.32
CA LEU A 191 -112.80 52.59 45.74
C LEU A 191 -113.16 53.98 46.29
N LEU A 192 -112.38 55.01 45.98
CA LEU A 192 -112.67 56.40 46.38
C LEU A 192 -114.00 56.90 45.78
N LEU A 193 -114.28 56.62 44.50
CA LEU A 193 -115.53 57.03 43.85
C LEU A 193 -116.75 56.40 44.53
N LYS A 194 -116.63 55.14 44.98
CA LYS A 194 -117.69 54.43 45.72
C LYS A 194 -117.94 54.99 47.13
N MET A 195 -117.02 55.80 47.67
CA MET A 195 -117.14 56.46 48.98
C MET A 195 -117.68 57.89 48.92
N ILE A 196 -117.93 58.46 47.73
CA ILE A 196 -118.60 59.76 47.58
C ILE A 196 -120.13 59.51 47.57
N PRO A 197 -120.91 60.00 48.55
CA PRO A 197 -122.37 59.90 48.53
C PRO A 197 -122.96 60.82 47.46
N ALA A 198 -124.01 60.34 46.77
CA ALA A 198 -124.81 61.11 45.81
C ALA A 198 -125.63 62.21 46.48
#